data_AF-W2Y143-F1
#
_entry.id   AF-W2Y143-F1
#
_cell.length_a   1.000
_cell.length_b   1.000
_cell.length_c   1.000
_cell.angle_alpha   90.00
_cell.angle_beta   90.00
_cell.angle_gamma   90.00
#
_symmetry.space_group_name_H-M   'P 1'
#
loop_
_entity.id
_entity.type
_entity.pdbx_description
1 polymer ?
#
loop_
_entity_poly.entity_id
_entity_poly.type
_entity_poly.pdbx_seq_one_letter_code
_entity_poly.pdbx_strand_id
1 'polypeptide(L)'
;MVITDSESNKRSRSTETNLDKVEWVTEGGANLTLTETHDDTVAVVYDHWGGSQGTLHAKYLFVQWAHYALRWEQMVTSRRLLNFEQ
;
A
#
# COMPACT_ATOMS: atom_id res chain seq x y z
N MET A 1 -9.39 -16.58 10.74
CA MET A 1 -8.99 -15.33 10.06
C MET A 1 -7.82 -15.68 9.15
N VAL A 2 -7.99 -15.61 7.83
CA VAL A 2 -6.90 -15.85 6.87
C VAL A 2 -6.45 -14.48 6.39
N ILE A 3 -5.25 -14.07 6.77
CA ILE A 3 -4.62 -12.87 6.20
C ILE A 3 -4.17 -13.30 4.80
N THR A 4 -4.72 -12.69 3.76
CA THR A 4 -4.25 -12.92 2.40
C THR A 4 -2.81 -12.48 2.34
N ASP A 5 -1.93 -13.44 2.06
CA ASP A 5 -0.49 -13.24 2.08
C ASP A 5 0.06 -13.49 0.68
N SER A 6 0.84 -12.54 0.16
CA SER A 6 1.43 -12.68 -1.18
C SER A 6 2.55 -13.72 -1.16
N GLU A 7 2.79 -14.39 -2.30
CA GLU A 7 3.85 -15.40 -2.39
C GLU A 7 5.24 -14.80 -2.10
N SER A 8 5.46 -13.53 -2.46
CA SER A 8 6.68 -12.80 -2.11
C SER A 8 6.83 -12.64 -0.59
N ASN A 9 5.75 -12.29 0.10
CA ASN A 9 5.77 -12.04 1.54
C ASN A 9 5.87 -13.35 2.34
N LYS A 10 5.23 -14.43 1.89
CA LYS A 10 5.49 -15.80 2.39
C LYS A 10 6.95 -16.21 2.24
N ARG A 11 7.54 -15.95 1.07
CA ARG A 11 8.93 -16.30 0.78
C ARG A 11 9.89 -15.55 1.69
N SER A 12 9.73 -14.23 1.85
CA SER A 12 10.55 -13.44 2.78
C SER A 12 10.48 -13.98 4.21
N ARG A 13 9.28 -14.32 4.71
CA ARG A 13 9.12 -14.94 6.04
C ARG A 13 9.88 -16.25 6.17
N SER A 14 9.85 -17.10 5.14
CA SER A 14 10.50 -18.42 5.17
C SER A 14 12.03 -18.36 5.11
N THR A 15 12.59 -17.27 4.60
CA THR A 15 14.04 -17.06 4.51
C THR A 15 14.64 -16.38 5.73
N GLU A 16 13.80 -15.80 6.60
CA GLU A 16 14.26 -15.06 7.77
C GLU A 16 14.76 -16.01 8.87
N THR A 17 16.04 -15.90 9.23
CA THR A 17 16.72 -16.90 10.07
C THR A 17 16.46 -16.69 11.58
N ASN A 18 15.87 -15.55 11.96
CA ASN A 18 15.70 -15.15 13.36
C ASN A 18 14.30 -14.58 13.62
N LEU A 19 13.30 -15.45 13.51
CA LEU A 19 11.87 -15.12 13.63
C LEU A 19 11.51 -14.51 15.00
N ASP A 20 12.29 -14.78 16.05
CA ASP A 20 12.06 -14.30 17.42
C ASP A 20 12.26 -12.79 17.58
N LYS A 21 12.89 -12.11 16.60
CA LYS A 21 13.11 -10.66 16.60
C LYS A 21 12.23 -9.91 15.60
N VAL A 22 11.35 -10.59 14.87
CA VAL A 22 10.53 -9.99 13.82
C VAL A 22 9.07 -9.94 14.27
N GLU A 23 8.58 -8.73 14.54
CA GLU A 23 7.16 -8.49 14.79
C GLU A 23 6.42 -8.34 13.45
N TRP A 24 5.61 -9.36 13.12
CA TRP A 24 4.79 -9.34 11.92
C TRP A 24 3.49 -8.59 12.19
N VAL A 25 3.15 -7.65 11.30
CA VAL A 25 1.86 -6.97 11.33
C VAL A 25 0.75 -7.95 10.95
N THR A 26 -0.11 -8.30 11.90
CA THR A 26 -1.18 -9.30 11.72
C THR A 26 -2.57 -8.69 11.49
N GLU A 27 -2.72 -7.40 11.72
CA GLU A 27 -4.04 -6.75 11.74
C GLU A 27 -4.42 -6.15 10.38
N GLY A 28 -3.43 -5.83 9.56
CA GLY A 28 -3.55 -5.15 8.27
C GLY A 28 -2.56 -4.00 8.17
N GLY A 29 -2.41 -3.44 6.98
CA GLY A 29 -1.45 -2.37 6.74
C GLY A 29 -1.55 -1.82 5.34
N ALA A 30 -0.86 -0.70 5.12
CA ALA A 30 -0.70 -0.10 3.81
C ALA A 30 0.77 0.20 3.56
N ASN A 31 1.20 0.05 2.31
CA ASN A 31 2.54 0.40 1.88
C ASN A 31 2.44 1.39 0.71
N LEU A 32 3.32 2.38 0.70
CA LEU A 32 3.48 3.34 -0.38
C LEU A 32 4.90 3.23 -0.90
N THR A 33 5.05 2.76 -2.13
CA THR A 33 6.35 2.68 -2.78
C THR A 33 6.48 3.82 -3.78
N LEU A 34 7.51 4.64 -3.60
CA LEU A 34 7.90 5.72 -4.51
C LEU A 34 9.16 5.28 -5.25
N THR A 35 9.08 5.23 -6.57
CA THR A 35 10.24 4.89 -7.42
C THR A 35 10.51 6.07 -8.33
N GLU A 36 11.69 6.66 -8.22
CA GLU A 36 12.15 7.67 -9.17
C GLU A 36 12.25 7.02 -10.56
N THR A 37 11.64 7.64 -11.55
CA THR A 37 11.70 7.24 -12.96
C THR A 37 12.35 8.36 -13.77
N HIS A 38 12.57 8.15 -15.07
CA HIS A 38 13.15 9.19 -15.93
C HIS A 38 12.23 10.43 -16.04
N ASP A 39 12.80 11.57 -16.41
CA ASP A 39 12.07 12.79 -16.76
C ASP A 39 11.21 13.41 -15.63
N ASP A 40 11.79 13.61 -14.44
CA ASP A 40 11.13 14.27 -13.29
C ASP A 40 9.79 13.63 -12.88
N THR A 41 9.66 12.34 -13.15
CA THR A 41 8.49 11.54 -12.78
C THR A 41 8.82 10.58 -11.65
N VAL A 42 7.83 10.32 -10.81
CA VAL A 42 7.91 9.30 -9.75
C VAL A 42 6.77 8.34 -9.98
N ALA A 43 7.09 7.06 -10.15
CA ALA A 43 6.11 6.00 -10.12
C ALA A 43 5.67 5.75 -8.68
N VAL A 44 4.36 5.73 -8.47
CA VAL A 44 3.74 5.55 -7.16
C VAL A 44 2.94 4.26 -7.18
N VAL A 45 3.27 3.33 -6.28
CA VAL A 45 2.50 2.09 -6.05
C VAL A 45 1.97 2.11 -4.63
N TYR A 46 0.65 1.97 -4.50
CA TYR A 46 -0.03 1.91 -3.20
C TYR A 46 -0.67 0.54 -3.02
N ASP A 47 -0.25 -0.17 -1.98
CA ASP A 47 -0.78 -1.47 -1.59
C ASP A 47 -1.48 -1.35 -0.23
N HIS A 48 -2.58 -2.07 -0.06
CA HIS A 48 -3.30 -2.16 1.21
C HIS A 48 -3.77 -3.60 1.42
N TRP A 49 -3.61 -4.12 2.62
CA TRP A 49 -4.10 -5.44 3.01
C TRP A 49 -4.70 -5.42 4.41
N GLY A 50 -5.58 -6.37 4.69
CA GLY A 50 -6.19 -6.53 6.01
C GLY A 50 -7.12 -7.72 6.06
N GLY A 51 -7.41 -8.18 7.27
CA GLY A 51 -8.45 -9.19 7.49
C GLY A 51 -9.84 -8.61 7.22
N SER A 52 -10.76 -9.43 6.72
CA SER A 52 -12.18 -9.07 6.66
C SER A 52 -13.03 -10.11 7.40
N GLN A 53 -14.14 -9.66 7.98
CA GLN A 53 -15.07 -10.52 8.73
C GLN A 53 -16.10 -11.21 7.83
N GLY A 54 -16.01 -11.01 6.51
CA GLY A 54 -16.95 -11.55 5.52
C GLY A 54 -17.08 -10.65 4.29
N THR A 55 -17.85 -11.09 3.30
CA THR A 55 -17.95 -10.43 1.98
C THR A 55 -18.41 -8.97 2.07
N LEU A 56 -19.37 -8.66 2.94
CA LEU A 56 -19.85 -7.28 3.10
C LEU A 56 -18.76 -6.37 3.66
N HIS A 57 -18.03 -6.84 4.68
CA HIS A 57 -16.90 -6.11 5.26
C HIS A 57 -15.78 -5.95 4.22
N ALA A 58 -15.47 -6.98 3.43
CA ALA A 58 -14.49 -6.88 2.35
C ALA A 58 -14.86 -5.81 1.29
N LYS A 59 -16.12 -5.74 0.88
CA LYS A 59 -16.61 -4.70 -0.05
C LYS A 59 -16.49 -3.29 0.55
N TYR A 60 -16.82 -3.14 1.83
CA TYR A 60 -16.65 -1.87 2.54
C TYR A 60 -15.18 -1.44 2.58
N LEU A 61 -14.28 -2.35 2.97
CA LEU A 61 -12.83 -2.09 3.00
C LEU A 61 -12.30 -1.71 1.62
N PHE A 62 -12.72 -2.41 0.57
CA PHE A 62 -12.32 -2.09 -0.81
C PHE A 62 -12.63 -0.64 -1.19
N VAL A 63 -13.84 -0.15 -0.89
CA VAL A 63 -14.23 1.24 -1.16
C VAL A 63 -13.40 2.22 -0.33
N GLN A 64 -13.17 1.91 0.96
CA GLN A 64 -12.33 2.76 1.81
C GLN A 64 -10.89 2.85 1.29
N TRP A 65 -10.31 1.73 0.86
CA TRP A 65 -8.94 1.69 0.34
C TRP A 65 -8.80 2.45 -0.97
N ALA A 66 -9.79 2.38 -1.86
CA ALA A 66 -9.83 3.21 -3.07
C ALA A 66 -9.81 4.70 -2.75
N HIS A 67 -10.54 5.15 -1.72
CA HIS A 67 -10.49 6.55 -1.29
C HIS A 67 -9.11 6.99 -0.80
N TYR A 68 -8.31 6.10 -0.19
CA TYR A 68 -6.93 6.44 0.19
C TYR A 68 -6.05 6.65 -1.05
N ALA A 69 -6.14 5.76 -2.04
CA ALA A 69 -5.39 5.89 -3.29
C ALA A 69 -5.72 7.22 -4.01
N LEU A 70 -7.01 7.59 -4.11
CA LEU A 70 -7.42 8.87 -4.69
C LEU A 70 -6.85 10.08 -3.93
N ARG A 71 -6.83 10.06 -2.59
CA ARG A 71 -6.26 11.18 -1.82
C ARG A 71 -4.77 11.34 -2.06
N TRP A 72 -4.03 10.23 -2.19
CA TRP A 72 -2.61 10.27 -2.53
C TRP A 72 -2.40 10.90 -3.90
N GLU A 73 -3.16 10.47 -4.91
CA GLU A 73 -3.12 11.05 -6.25
C GLU A 73 -3.38 12.56 -6.20
N GLN A 74 -4.45 13.00 -5.53
CA GLN A 74 -4.79 14.42 -5.40
C GLN A 74 -3.66 15.24 -4.75
N MET A 75 -3.01 14.70 -3.71
CA MET A 75 -1.92 15.40 -3.02
C MET A 75 -0.68 15.56 -3.90
N VAL A 76 -0.36 14.58 -4.75
CA VAL A 76 0.80 14.62 -5.64
C VAL A 76 0.51 15.46 -6.89
N THR A 77 -0.68 15.34 -7.48
CA THR A 77 -1.10 16.11 -8.66
C THR A 77 -1.21 17.61 -8.39
N SER A 78 -1.65 18.01 -7.18
CA SER A 78 -1.77 19.42 -6.78
C SER A 78 -0.46 20.21 -6.91
N ARG A 79 0.71 19.56 -6.77
CA ARG A 79 2.00 20.24 -6.93
C ARG A 79 2.32 20.65 -8.37
N ARG A 80 1.78 19.96 -9.39
CA ARG A 80 1.99 20.31 -10.81
C ARG A 80 1.06 21.41 -11.31
N LEU A 81 0.04 21.78 -10.52
CA LEU A 81 -0.90 22.85 -10.83
C LEU A 81 -0.48 24.23 -10.29
N LEU A 82 0.59 24.29 -9.50
CA LEU A 82 1.15 25.54 -8.96
C LEU A 82 2.39 26.03 -9.71
N ASN A 83 2.64 25.52 -10.93
CA ASN A 83 3.55 26.19 -11.86
C ASN A 83 2.89 27.49 -12.30
N PHE A 84 3.05 28.55 -11.51
CA PHE A 84 3.00 29.89 -12.03
C PHE A 84 4.18 30.00 -12.99
N GLU A 85 3.89 30.05 -14.29
CA GLU A 85 4.88 30.47 -15.27
C GLU A 85 5.49 31.79 -14.77
N GLN A 86 6.81 31.78 -14.59
CA GLN A 86 7.62 32.94 -14.21
C GLN A 86 8.59 33.23 -15.34
#